data_AF-A0A7H8K6U2-F1
#
_entry.id   AF-A0A7H8K6U2-F1
#
_cell.length_a   1.000
_cell.length_b   1.000
_cell.length_c   1.000
_cell.angle_alpha   90.00
_cell.angle_beta   90.00
_cell.angle_gamma   90.00
#
_symmetry.space_group_name_H-M   'P 1'
#
loop_
_entity.id
_entity.type
_entity.pdbx_description
1 polymer ?
#
loop_
_entity_poly.entity_id
_entity_poly.type
_entity_poly.pdbx_seq_one_letter_code
_entity_poly.pdbx_strand_id
1 'polypeptide(L)'
;MTDVRDALREVWDGGPGGGMPGPDPLPAVRARLRRRRRVQAVAVALALCTVVGLGVFTVVTAGRPAPASPAAAPASPTVPELRGLPAYLRPADPAEAVLRMARPQAVPTGDRVAYEGDGPVIRVVAVFDFEAALGLPGVSREVTVATAAQVLATDDVATSTAYLSAWLPDGRTLFVSVTGDTPQVRAATVDALVTANLG
;
A
#
# COMPACT_ATOMS: atom_id res chain seq x y z
N MET A 1 -14.35 -4.83 31.43
CA MET A 1 -13.86 -5.05 30.06
C MET A 1 -14.36 -3.87 29.23
N THR A 2 -13.67 -2.75 29.34
CA THR A 2 -13.97 -1.54 28.57
C THR A 2 -13.34 -1.69 27.21
N ASP A 3 -14.19 -1.52 26.20
CA ASP A 3 -13.96 -1.96 24.83
C ASP A 3 -13.02 -0.98 24.12
N VAL A 4 -12.17 -1.50 23.24
CA VAL A 4 -11.15 -0.74 22.49
C VAL A 4 -11.76 0.45 21.72
N ARG A 5 -13.07 0.37 21.46
CA ARG A 5 -13.89 1.43 20.87
C ARG A 5 -13.98 2.70 21.72
N ASP A 6 -14.05 2.59 23.05
CA ASP A 6 -14.11 3.76 23.93
C ASP A 6 -12.77 4.50 23.95
N ALA A 7 -11.67 3.75 23.98
CA ALA A 7 -10.31 4.32 23.96
C ALA A 7 -9.98 5.03 22.65
N LEU A 8 -10.52 4.57 21.52
CA LEU A 8 -10.36 5.22 20.22
C LEU A 8 -11.23 6.47 20.08
N ARG A 9 -12.39 6.51 20.73
CA ARG A 9 -13.29 7.66 20.71
C ARG A 9 -12.72 8.84 21.50
N GLU A 10 -12.12 8.55 22.66
CA GLU A 10 -11.53 9.56 23.54
C GLU A 10 -10.31 10.27 22.91
N VAL A 11 -9.54 9.58 22.07
CA VAL A 11 -8.44 10.15 21.30
C VAL A 11 -8.95 11.05 20.16
N TRP A 12 -10.16 10.79 19.67
CA TRP A 12 -10.75 11.50 18.54
C TRP A 12 -11.46 12.81 18.94
N ASP A 13 -12.03 12.85 20.15
CA ASP A 13 -12.69 14.05 20.69
C ASP A 13 -11.69 15.11 21.22
N GLY A 14 -10.40 14.78 21.27
CA GLY A 14 -9.31 15.71 21.60
C GLY A 14 -9.00 16.65 20.43
N GLY A 15 -9.75 17.74 20.31
CA GLY A 15 -9.49 18.80 19.33
C GLY A 15 -8.06 19.38 19.41
N PRO A 16 -7.56 20.01 18.34
CA PRO A 16 -6.17 20.45 18.23
C PRO A 16 -5.95 21.73 19.03
N GLY A 17 -5.72 21.60 20.33
CA GLY A 17 -5.39 22.73 21.18
C GLY A 17 -5.33 22.36 22.65
N GLY A 18 -4.12 22.08 23.14
CA GLY A 18 -3.84 21.96 24.58
C GLY A 18 -3.20 20.62 24.94
N GLY A 19 -1.88 20.64 25.15
CA GLY A 19 -1.11 19.47 25.49
C GLY A 19 -1.46 18.88 26.86
N MET A 20 -1.52 17.55 26.90
CA MET A 20 -1.20 16.72 28.06
C MET A 20 -0.51 15.45 27.53
N PRO A 21 0.66 15.06 28.05
CA PRO A 21 1.31 13.82 27.62
C PRO A 21 0.41 12.65 28.01
N GLY A 22 -0.14 11.97 26.99
CA GLY A 22 -0.95 10.77 27.18
C GLY A 22 -0.16 9.65 27.88
N PRO A 23 -0.85 8.72 28.55
CA PRO A 23 -0.21 7.72 29.41
C PRO A 23 0.77 6.84 28.62
N ASP A 24 1.94 6.68 29.21
CA ASP A 24 3.07 5.94 28.66
C ASP A 24 2.65 4.51 28.28
N PRO A 25 2.88 4.02 27.04
CA PRO A 25 2.37 2.72 26.62
C PRO A 25 3.02 1.59 27.42
N LEU A 26 2.16 0.69 27.92
CA LEU A 26 2.50 -0.39 28.84
C LEU A 26 3.74 -1.20 28.40
N PRO A 27 4.62 -1.60 29.33
CA PRO A 27 5.93 -2.21 29.05
C PRO A 27 5.85 -3.47 28.19
N ALA A 28 4.73 -4.20 28.22
CA ALA A 28 4.48 -5.37 27.38
C ALA A 28 4.41 -5.02 25.88
N VAL A 29 3.87 -3.84 25.53
CA VAL A 29 3.77 -3.35 24.14
C VAL A 29 5.16 -2.95 23.63
N ARG A 30 5.97 -2.29 24.48
CA ARG A 30 7.38 -1.97 24.18
C ARG A 30 8.22 -3.22 23.93
N ALA A 31 8.05 -4.27 24.74
CA ALA A 31 8.78 -5.51 24.59
C ALA A 31 8.42 -6.25 23.28
N ARG A 32 7.13 -6.22 22.89
CA ARG A 32 6.65 -6.88 21.66
C ARG A 32 7.12 -6.16 20.40
N LEU A 33 7.13 -4.83 20.40
CA LEU A 33 7.68 -4.01 19.32
C LEU A 33 9.21 -4.17 19.19
N ARG A 34 9.94 -4.22 20.32
CA ARG A 34 11.39 -4.48 20.31
C ARG A 34 11.75 -5.89 19.84
N ARG A 35 10.95 -6.91 20.17
CA ARG A 35 11.15 -8.29 19.68
C ARG A 35 10.97 -8.38 18.17
N ARG A 36 9.95 -7.73 17.59
CA ARG A 36 9.76 -7.71 16.12
C ARG A 36 10.90 -7.02 15.38
N ARG A 37 11.40 -5.89 15.90
CA ARG A 37 12.58 -5.19 15.33
C ARG A 37 13.86 -6.04 15.36
N ARG A 38 14.07 -6.84 16.41
CA ARG A 38 15.25 -7.74 16.50
C ARG A 38 15.19 -8.91 15.52
N VAL A 39 14.00 -9.45 15.24
CA VAL A 39 13.85 -10.55 14.27
C VAL A 39 14.12 -10.06 12.83
N GLN A 40 13.70 -8.84 12.48
CA GLN A 40 13.99 -8.25 11.17
C GLN A 40 15.47 -7.90 10.98
N ALA A 41 16.16 -7.40 12.02
CA ALA A 41 17.59 -7.10 11.93
C ALA A 41 18.47 -8.35 11.74
N VAL A 42 18.09 -9.50 12.33
CA VAL A 42 18.85 -10.75 12.19
C VAL A 42 18.66 -11.38 10.80
N ALA A 43 17.48 -11.23 10.18
CA ALA A 43 17.22 -11.72 8.82
C ALA A 43 18.02 -10.95 7.75
N VAL A 44 18.18 -9.63 7.93
CA VAL A 44 18.98 -8.79 7.02
C VAL A 44 20.49 -9.07 7.15
N ALA A 45 20.98 -9.38 8.37
CA ALA A 45 22.38 -9.71 8.58
C ALA A 45 22.79 -11.08 7.99
N LEU A 46 21.89 -12.07 7.98
CA LEU A 46 22.16 -13.39 7.39
C LEU A 46 22.16 -13.39 5.86
N ALA A 47 21.37 -12.52 5.23
CA ALA A 47 21.32 -12.38 3.77
C ALA A 47 22.60 -11.76 3.17
N LEU A 48 23.33 -10.94 3.93
CA LEU A 48 24.59 -10.32 3.48
C LEU A 48 25.79 -11.28 3.56
N CYS A 49 25.78 -12.29 4.43
CA CYS A 49 26.88 -13.25 4.55
C CYS A 49 26.92 -14.32 3.45
N THR A 50 25.79 -14.61 2.78
CA THR A 50 25.76 -15.62 1.71
C THR A 50 26.27 -15.09 0.36
N VAL A 51 26.28 -13.76 0.17
CA VAL A 51 26.69 -13.15 -1.11
C VAL A 51 28.21 -12.96 -1.21
N VAL A 52 28.92 -12.86 -0.08
CA VAL A 52 30.39 -12.64 -0.07
C VAL A 52 31.18 -13.95 -0.11
N GLY A 53 30.59 -15.09 0.30
CA GLY A 53 31.28 -16.39 0.35
C GLY A 53 31.45 -17.12 -1.00
N LEU A 54 30.70 -16.75 -2.04
CA LEU A 54 30.73 -17.42 -3.35
C LEU A 54 31.70 -16.78 -4.36
N GLY A 55 32.24 -15.59 -4.05
CA GLY A 55 33.06 -14.82 -4.99
C GLY A 55 34.55 -15.19 -5.05
N VAL A 56 35.04 -16.07 -4.16
CA VAL A 56 36.50 -16.32 -4.00
C VAL A 56 36.94 -17.71 -4.48
N PHE A 57 36.02 -18.63 -4.79
CA PHE A 57 36.38 -20.04 -5.07
C PHE A 57 36.46 -20.44 -6.55
N THR A 58 36.24 -19.54 -7.52
CA THR A 58 36.16 -19.92 -8.95
C THR A 58 37.40 -19.57 -9.79
N VAL A 59 38.50 -19.11 -9.18
CA VAL A 59 39.69 -18.66 -9.95
C VAL A 59 40.63 -19.80 -10.39
N VAL A 60 40.38 -21.06 -10.05
CA VAL A 60 41.27 -22.15 -10.50
C VAL A 60 40.46 -23.29 -11.11
N THR A 61 40.18 -23.21 -12.41
CA THR A 61 40.44 -24.29 -13.36
C THR A 61 40.30 -23.77 -14.79
N ALA A 62 41.38 -23.93 -15.54
CA ALA A 62 41.53 -23.50 -16.92
C ALA A 62 40.76 -24.39 -17.91
N GLY A 63 40.34 -23.78 -19.03
CA GLY A 63 40.57 -24.37 -20.36
C GLY A 63 39.38 -24.95 -21.13
N ARG A 64 38.61 -24.11 -21.84
CA ARG A 64 38.23 -24.26 -23.27
C ARG A 64 37.20 -23.19 -23.67
N PRO A 65 37.33 -22.53 -24.84
CA PRO A 65 36.24 -21.69 -25.36
C PRO A 65 35.19 -22.57 -26.05
N ALA A 66 33.98 -22.61 -25.51
CA ALA A 66 32.77 -23.04 -26.21
C ALA A 66 31.90 -21.80 -26.47
N PRO A 67 31.23 -21.67 -27.62
CA PRO A 67 30.47 -20.47 -27.96
C PRO A 67 29.32 -20.29 -26.97
N ALA A 68 29.28 -19.13 -26.32
CA ALA A 68 28.27 -18.79 -25.33
C ALA A 68 26.90 -18.60 -26.00
N SER A 69 25.94 -19.42 -25.58
CA SER A 69 24.51 -19.15 -25.76
C SER A 69 24.16 -17.81 -25.12
N PRO A 70 23.36 -16.94 -25.75
CA PRO A 70 22.92 -15.71 -25.11
C PRO A 70 22.03 -16.07 -23.91
N ALA A 71 22.51 -15.74 -22.72
CA ALA A 71 21.73 -15.80 -21.49
C ALA A 71 20.47 -14.95 -21.66
N ALA A 72 19.30 -15.57 -21.48
CA ALA A 72 18.03 -14.87 -21.44
C ALA A 72 18.10 -13.76 -20.37
N ALA A 73 17.70 -12.55 -20.75
CA ALA A 73 17.63 -11.42 -19.83
C ALA A 73 16.78 -11.79 -18.60
N PRO A 74 17.19 -11.41 -17.37
CA PRO A 74 16.36 -11.63 -16.19
C PRO A 74 15.03 -10.90 -16.39
N ALA A 75 13.93 -11.61 -16.16
CA ALA A 75 12.58 -11.05 -16.23
C ALA A 75 12.49 -9.85 -15.27
N SER A 76 12.14 -8.68 -15.80
CA SER A 76 11.85 -7.51 -14.99
C SER A 76 10.76 -7.83 -13.96
N PRO A 77 10.83 -7.28 -12.73
CA PRO A 77 9.79 -7.50 -11.74
C PRO A 77 8.46 -7.04 -12.33
N THR A 78 7.50 -7.96 -12.36
CA THR A 78 6.13 -7.68 -12.82
C THR A 78 5.48 -6.78 -11.79
N VAL A 79 5.26 -5.51 -12.14
CA VAL A 79 4.52 -4.57 -11.28
C VAL A 79 3.13 -5.16 -11.03
N PRO A 80 2.64 -5.24 -9.78
CA PRO A 80 1.31 -5.78 -9.50
C PRO A 80 0.25 -4.97 -10.25
N GLU A 81 -0.58 -5.66 -11.04
CA GLU A 81 -1.66 -5.02 -11.80
C GLU A 81 -2.95 -4.98 -10.99
N LEU A 82 -3.65 -3.84 -11.03
CA LEU A 82 -4.93 -3.67 -10.34
C LEU A 82 -6.06 -4.32 -11.15
N ARG A 83 -6.78 -5.26 -10.53
CA ARG A 83 -7.91 -5.95 -11.18
C ARG A 83 -9.23 -5.22 -10.98
N GLY A 84 -10.22 -5.47 -11.84
CA GLY A 84 -11.58 -4.93 -11.68
C GLY A 84 -11.76 -3.47 -12.12
N LEU A 85 -10.82 -2.93 -12.92
CA LEU A 85 -10.89 -1.57 -13.45
C LEU A 85 -12.01 -1.43 -14.49
N PRO A 86 -12.66 -0.24 -14.58
CA PRO A 86 -13.50 0.10 -15.72
C PRO A 86 -12.76 -0.08 -17.06
N ALA A 87 -13.41 -0.72 -18.03
CA ALA A 87 -12.78 -1.15 -19.28
C ALA A 87 -12.24 -0.03 -20.19
N TYR A 88 -12.70 1.21 -19.99
CA TYR A 88 -12.22 2.38 -20.73
C TYR A 88 -10.95 3.00 -20.13
N LEU A 89 -10.59 2.65 -18.89
CA LEU A 89 -9.35 3.13 -18.30
C LEU A 89 -8.14 2.46 -18.96
N ARG A 90 -7.08 3.23 -19.12
CA ARG A 90 -5.81 2.79 -19.71
C ARG A 90 -4.67 3.10 -18.75
N PRO A 91 -3.60 2.26 -18.73
CA PRO A 91 -2.41 2.55 -17.95
C PRO A 91 -1.88 3.95 -18.25
N ALA A 92 -1.53 4.68 -17.21
CA ALA A 92 -0.96 6.03 -17.26
C ALA A 92 0.32 6.08 -16.43
N ASP A 93 1.13 7.12 -16.61
CA ASP A 93 2.30 7.35 -15.78
C ASP A 93 1.85 7.67 -14.32
N PRO A 94 2.23 6.85 -13.33
CA PRO A 94 1.79 7.02 -11.96
C PRO A 94 2.34 8.27 -11.29
N ALA A 95 3.52 8.76 -11.67
CA ALA A 95 4.07 9.98 -11.09
C ALA A 95 3.25 11.20 -11.54
N GLU A 96 3.00 11.29 -12.83
CA GLU A 96 2.18 12.34 -13.43
C GLU A 96 0.72 12.31 -12.95
N ALA A 97 0.12 11.12 -12.89
CA ALA A 97 -1.25 10.95 -12.43
C ALA A 97 -1.43 11.45 -10.98
N VAL A 98 -0.47 11.15 -10.09
CA VAL A 98 -0.48 11.65 -8.71
C VAL A 98 -0.33 13.17 -8.65
N LEU A 99 0.59 13.74 -9.43
CA LEU A 99 0.80 15.20 -9.46
C LEU A 99 -0.46 15.97 -9.91
N ARG A 100 -1.28 15.37 -10.76
CA ARG A 100 -2.55 15.94 -11.21
C ARG A 100 -3.71 15.72 -10.24
N MET A 101 -3.53 15.00 -9.14
CA MET A 101 -4.57 14.87 -8.12
C MET A 101 -4.71 16.18 -7.33
N ALA A 102 -5.90 16.43 -6.78
CA ALA A 102 -6.12 17.58 -5.91
C ALA A 102 -5.37 17.47 -4.56
N ARG A 103 -5.09 16.23 -4.11
CA ARG A 103 -4.35 15.93 -2.87
C ARG A 103 -3.26 14.88 -3.12
N PRO A 104 -2.17 15.20 -3.84
CA PRO A 104 -1.07 14.26 -4.07
C PRO A 104 -0.48 13.72 -2.76
N GLN A 105 -0.46 14.53 -1.71
CA GLN A 105 0.05 14.19 -0.38
C GLN A 105 -0.77 13.10 0.34
N ALA A 106 -1.98 12.79 -0.12
CA ALA A 106 -2.78 11.68 0.42
C ALA A 106 -2.33 10.32 -0.15
N VAL A 107 -1.55 10.30 -1.22
CA VAL A 107 -1.07 9.07 -1.86
C VAL A 107 0.24 8.63 -1.21
N PRO A 108 0.30 7.41 -0.63
CA PRO A 108 1.53 6.90 -0.03
C PRO A 108 2.69 6.76 -1.02
N THR A 109 3.91 6.73 -0.49
CA THR A 109 5.09 6.31 -1.25
C THR A 109 5.15 4.79 -1.35
N GLY A 110 5.58 4.27 -2.50
CA GLY A 110 5.64 2.84 -2.77
C GLY A 110 5.56 2.56 -4.26
N ASP A 111 5.38 1.28 -4.62
CA ASP A 111 5.18 0.87 -6.01
C ASP A 111 3.77 1.23 -6.46
N ARG A 112 3.70 2.13 -7.44
CA ARG A 112 2.45 2.74 -7.89
C ARG A 112 2.08 2.32 -9.29
N VAL A 113 0.78 2.17 -9.51
CA VAL A 113 0.17 2.09 -10.83
C VAL A 113 -0.91 3.14 -10.95
N ALA A 114 -1.11 3.66 -12.15
CA ALA A 114 -2.19 4.60 -12.42
C ALA A 114 -2.90 4.25 -13.71
N TYR A 115 -4.17 4.62 -13.76
CA TYR A 115 -5.04 4.44 -14.91
C TYR A 115 -5.89 5.69 -15.10
N GLU A 116 -6.00 6.16 -16.33
CA GLU A 116 -6.78 7.36 -16.69
C GLU A 116 -7.72 7.04 -17.86
N GLY A 117 -8.77 7.84 -18.01
CA GLY A 117 -9.70 7.76 -19.13
C GLY A 117 -10.76 8.87 -19.09
N ASP A 118 -11.52 8.99 -20.17
CA ASP A 118 -12.49 10.08 -20.36
C ASP A 118 -13.93 9.69 -19.95
N GLY A 119 -14.06 8.71 -19.05
CA GLY A 119 -15.35 8.23 -18.55
C GLY A 119 -15.71 8.80 -17.18
N PRO A 120 -16.79 8.29 -16.55
CA PRO A 120 -17.25 8.75 -15.23
C PRO A 120 -16.22 8.61 -14.10
N VAL A 121 -15.24 7.72 -14.27
CA VAL A 121 -14.04 7.62 -13.45
C VAL A 121 -12.90 8.14 -14.31
N ILE A 122 -12.31 9.26 -13.91
CA ILE A 122 -11.26 9.91 -14.71
C ILE A 122 -9.86 9.41 -14.38
N ARG A 123 -9.67 8.95 -13.13
CA ARG A 123 -8.36 8.48 -12.64
C ARG A 123 -8.49 7.47 -11.53
N VAL A 124 -7.68 6.42 -11.59
CA VAL A 124 -7.43 5.49 -10.49
C VAL A 124 -5.92 5.42 -10.24
N VAL A 125 -5.49 5.63 -9.01
CA VAL A 125 -4.10 5.37 -8.60
C VAL A 125 -4.12 4.30 -7.52
N ALA A 126 -3.27 3.28 -7.65
CA ALA A 126 -3.05 2.30 -6.61
C ALA A 126 -1.59 2.26 -6.17
N VAL A 127 -1.38 1.98 -4.88
CA VAL A 127 -0.05 1.76 -4.29
C VAL A 127 -0.07 0.45 -3.54
N PHE A 128 0.89 -0.41 -3.82
CA PHE A 128 1.07 -1.69 -3.14
C PHE A 128 2.18 -1.60 -2.10
N ASP A 129 2.04 -2.37 -1.02
CA ASP A 129 3.06 -2.58 0.01
C ASP A 129 3.63 -1.27 0.60
N PHE A 130 2.74 -0.29 0.80
CA PHE A 130 3.04 1.01 1.40
C PHE A 130 3.09 0.96 2.94
N GLU A 131 3.84 1.88 3.55
CA GLU A 131 3.81 2.11 5.00
C GLU A 131 2.52 2.85 5.41
N ALA A 132 1.89 2.40 6.50
CA ALA A 132 0.55 2.82 6.91
C ALA A 132 0.30 4.34 6.81
N ALA A 133 -0.75 4.72 6.08
CA ALA A 133 -1.15 6.12 5.90
C ALA A 133 -1.68 6.70 7.23
N LEU A 134 -1.36 7.97 7.50
CA LEU A 134 -1.75 8.69 8.73
C LEU A 134 -3.24 9.02 8.83
N GLY A 135 -4.03 8.67 7.80
CA GLY A 135 -5.45 8.95 7.68
C GLY A 135 -5.84 9.16 6.22
N LEU A 136 -7.13 9.07 5.90
CA LEU A 136 -7.65 9.36 4.56
C LEU A 136 -8.53 10.62 4.59
N PRO A 137 -8.42 11.51 3.60
CA PRO A 137 -9.30 12.68 3.49
C PRO A 137 -10.76 12.31 3.28
N GLY A 138 -11.67 13.19 3.68
CA GLY A 138 -13.10 13.04 3.40
C GLY A 138 -13.88 12.34 4.52
N VAL A 139 -15.09 11.89 4.20
CA VAL A 139 -16.00 11.25 5.15
C VAL A 139 -15.80 9.74 5.08
N SER A 140 -15.72 9.08 6.24
CA SER A 140 -15.62 7.61 6.29
C SER A 140 -16.87 6.95 5.74
N ARG A 141 -16.67 5.80 5.11
CA ARG A 141 -17.74 4.94 4.63
C ARG A 141 -17.44 3.49 4.94
N GLU A 142 -18.50 2.71 5.04
CA GLU A 142 -18.39 1.26 5.15
C GLU A 142 -18.12 0.64 3.78
N VAL A 143 -17.32 -0.42 3.80
CA VAL A 143 -17.00 -1.27 2.66
C VAL A 143 -16.97 -2.70 3.18
N THR A 144 -17.67 -3.60 2.50
CA THR A 144 -17.66 -5.02 2.84
C THR A 144 -16.52 -5.71 2.11
N VAL A 145 -15.76 -6.53 2.84
CA VAL A 145 -14.62 -7.28 2.31
C VAL A 145 -14.81 -8.73 2.70
N ALA A 146 -14.63 -9.65 1.76
CA ALA A 146 -14.82 -11.09 2.01
C ALA A 146 -13.67 -11.69 2.85
N THR A 147 -12.48 -11.08 2.78
CA THR A 147 -11.30 -11.49 3.54
C THR A 147 -11.25 -10.83 4.91
N ALA A 148 -10.36 -11.33 5.78
CA ALA A 148 -10.06 -10.72 7.09
C ALA A 148 -9.21 -9.43 6.98
N ALA A 149 -9.20 -8.76 5.82
CA ALA A 149 -8.48 -7.52 5.63
C ALA A 149 -9.14 -6.39 6.44
N GLN A 150 -8.31 -5.58 7.08
CA GLN A 150 -8.78 -4.33 7.69
C GLN A 150 -8.83 -3.28 6.60
N VAL A 151 -9.93 -2.52 6.52
CA VAL A 151 -10.14 -1.54 5.46
C VAL A 151 -10.63 -0.23 6.04
N LEU A 152 -10.05 0.86 5.53
CA LEU A 152 -10.52 2.22 5.72
C LEU A 152 -10.87 2.79 4.35
N ALA A 153 -12.11 3.21 4.17
CA ALA A 153 -12.57 3.86 2.95
C ALA A 153 -13.16 5.22 3.28
N THR A 154 -12.88 6.21 2.45
CA THR A 154 -13.43 7.55 2.58
C THR A 154 -13.87 8.11 1.24
N ASP A 155 -14.78 9.07 1.26
CA ASP A 155 -15.14 9.86 0.08
C ASP A 155 -14.93 11.36 0.37
N ASP A 156 -14.02 11.99 -0.36
CA ASP A 156 -13.78 13.43 -0.34
C ASP A 156 -14.52 14.09 -1.51
N VAL A 157 -15.78 14.45 -1.24
CA VAL A 157 -16.66 15.10 -2.22
C VAL A 157 -16.05 16.41 -2.74
N ALA A 158 -15.30 17.14 -1.91
CA ALA A 158 -14.69 18.41 -2.31
C ALA A 158 -13.65 18.25 -3.42
N THR A 159 -13.02 17.07 -3.53
CA THR A 159 -12.03 16.75 -4.56
C THR A 159 -12.52 15.69 -5.55
N SER A 160 -13.80 15.32 -5.47
CA SER A 160 -14.38 14.24 -6.26
C SER A 160 -13.52 12.97 -6.26
N THR A 161 -12.94 12.64 -5.10
CA THR A 161 -12.00 11.52 -4.95
C THR A 161 -12.39 10.66 -3.76
N ALA A 162 -12.55 9.37 -3.98
CA ALA A 162 -12.68 8.37 -2.93
C ALA A 162 -11.33 7.69 -2.69
N TYR A 163 -11.07 7.31 -1.45
CA TYR A 163 -9.83 6.66 -1.03
C TYR A 163 -10.14 5.34 -0.33
N LEU A 164 -9.22 4.40 -0.48
CA LEU A 164 -9.25 3.09 0.17
C LEU A 164 -7.84 2.77 0.66
N SER A 165 -7.71 2.36 1.91
CA SER A 165 -6.52 1.71 2.45
C SER A 165 -6.93 0.36 3.01
N ALA A 166 -6.24 -0.69 2.59
CA ALA A 166 -6.47 -2.06 3.03
C ALA A 166 -5.18 -2.67 3.57
N TRP A 167 -5.30 -3.40 4.68
CA TRP A 167 -4.24 -4.16 5.33
C TRP A 167 -4.65 -5.63 5.37
N LEU A 168 -3.97 -6.45 4.58
CA LEU A 168 -4.24 -7.88 4.47
C LEU A 168 -3.58 -8.64 5.64
N PRO A 169 -4.13 -9.80 6.04
CA PRO A 169 -3.57 -10.60 7.14
C PRO A 169 -2.18 -11.17 6.85
N ASP A 170 -1.78 -11.26 5.58
CA ASP A 170 -0.44 -11.67 5.15
C ASP A 170 0.61 -10.55 5.26
N GLY A 171 0.19 -9.34 5.66
CA GLY A 171 1.04 -8.18 5.83
C GLY A 171 1.15 -7.27 4.61
N ARG A 172 0.52 -7.63 3.48
CA ARG A 172 0.45 -6.75 2.30
C ARG A 172 -0.51 -5.60 2.55
N THR A 173 -0.26 -4.49 1.88
CA THR A 173 -1.11 -3.31 1.95
C THR A 173 -1.50 -2.85 0.55
N LEU A 174 -2.72 -2.33 0.42
CA LEU A 174 -3.25 -1.78 -0.83
C LEU A 174 -3.88 -0.42 -0.56
N PHE A 175 -3.37 0.61 -1.21
CA PHE A 175 -4.00 1.92 -1.27
C PHE A 175 -4.62 2.09 -2.65
N VAL A 176 -5.81 2.69 -2.72
CA VAL A 176 -6.46 3.10 -3.96
C VAL A 176 -7.03 4.50 -3.80
N SER A 177 -6.85 5.35 -4.80
CA SER A 177 -7.64 6.56 -5.00
C SER A 177 -8.46 6.43 -6.29
N VAL A 178 -9.71 6.87 -6.25
CA VAL A 178 -10.64 6.85 -7.38
C VAL A 178 -11.20 8.25 -7.54
N THR A 179 -10.83 8.93 -8.62
CA THR A 179 -11.37 10.25 -9.00
C THR A 179 -12.51 10.04 -9.99
N GLY A 180 -13.70 10.58 -9.69
CA GLY A 180 -14.87 10.39 -10.54
C GLY A 180 -16.04 11.30 -10.21
N ASP A 181 -16.95 11.44 -11.18
CA ASP A 181 -17.91 12.55 -11.27
C ASP A 181 -18.93 12.59 -10.14
N THR A 182 -19.40 11.42 -9.68
CA THR A 182 -20.45 11.32 -8.66
C THR A 182 -20.03 10.41 -7.51
N PRO A 183 -20.52 10.65 -6.27
CA PRO A 183 -20.27 9.76 -5.14
C PRO A 183 -20.65 8.30 -5.42
N GLN A 184 -21.73 8.07 -6.17
CA GLN A 184 -22.21 6.73 -6.51
C GLN A 184 -21.26 6.00 -7.48
N VAL A 185 -20.72 6.71 -8.47
CA VAL A 185 -19.73 6.15 -9.40
C VAL A 185 -18.44 5.79 -8.66
N ARG A 186 -17.94 6.69 -7.80
CA ARG A 186 -16.75 6.41 -6.98
C ARG A 186 -16.99 5.24 -6.05
N ALA A 187 -18.16 5.20 -5.43
CA ALA A 187 -18.58 4.11 -4.55
C ALA A 187 -18.56 2.75 -5.24
N ALA A 188 -19.30 2.62 -6.33
CA ALA A 188 -19.40 1.38 -7.08
C ALA A 188 -18.03 0.93 -7.62
N THR A 189 -17.18 1.88 -8.01
CA THR A 189 -15.81 1.58 -8.47
C THR A 189 -14.94 1.06 -7.33
N VAL A 190 -14.96 1.70 -6.15
CA VAL A 190 -14.24 1.19 -4.97
C VAL A 190 -14.72 -0.21 -4.60
N ASP A 191 -16.03 -0.45 -4.56
CA ASP A 191 -16.59 -1.75 -4.21
C ASP A 191 -16.22 -2.84 -5.23
N ALA A 192 -16.17 -2.51 -6.52
CA ALA A 192 -15.69 -3.40 -7.58
C ALA A 192 -14.19 -3.72 -7.43
N LEU A 193 -13.35 -2.72 -7.14
CA LEU A 193 -11.92 -2.91 -6.91
C LEU A 193 -11.63 -3.72 -5.65
N VAL A 194 -12.42 -3.51 -4.59
CA VAL A 194 -12.37 -4.33 -3.36
C VAL A 194 -12.71 -5.77 -3.69
N THR A 195 -13.80 -6.01 -4.41
CA THR A 195 -14.23 -7.37 -4.79
C THR A 195 -13.16 -8.07 -5.65
N ALA A 196 -12.51 -7.35 -6.56
CA ALA A 196 -11.53 -7.94 -7.47
C ALA A 196 -10.14 -8.18 -6.84
N ASN A 197 -9.76 -7.41 -5.82
CA ASN A 197 -8.40 -7.44 -5.25
C ASN A 197 -8.33 -7.94 -3.81
N LEU A 198 -9.42 -7.87 -3.05
CA LEU A 198 -9.52 -8.26 -1.64
C LEU A 198 -10.61 -9.33 -1.39
N GLY A 199 -11.26 -9.80 -2.45
CA GLY A 199 -12.24 -10.89 -2.44
C GLY A 199 -11.64 -12.27 -2.66
#